data_AF-A0A1G3KMS7-F1
#
_entry.id   AF-A0A1G3KMS7-F1
#
_cell.length_a   1.000
_cell.length_b   1.000
_cell.length_c   1.000
_cell.angle_alpha   90.00
_cell.angle_beta   90.00
_cell.angle_gamma   90.00
#
_symmetry.space_group_name_H-M   'P 1'
#
loop_
_entity.id
_entity.type
_entity.pdbx_description
1 polymer ?
#
loop_
_entity_poly.entity_id
_entity_poly.type
_entity_poly.pdbx_seq_one_letter_code
_entity_poly.pdbx_strand_id
1 'polypeptide(L)'
;MKKIYLSISIIVLLLIIGCSNPTITSDNKQTVPVVEEKSIDYKLAELIAENRINEMVYSKTTTWTKQSKIVKGYPVYTPGIKEAAYYEFKVMTDDKDAGYILVSVTQNDVEIPEISENGITLTEQYQQKTGLSEIEVVRYNWFESYAQKKIEGDKFTNPNVIAESRNYGIVKVEQQEQKEISKQYYEKNLSYALDVVNNKCVSMYEKEDLNKYYSQKEQQTSYLKSIVSNEITRGNPTPPPRIEEAKDSLRNSSGYISTYGQYILRVGISLI
;
A
#
# COMPACT_ATOMS: atom_id res chain seq x y z
N MET A 1 48.17 57.42 9.41
CA MET A 1 47.76 56.20 8.68
C MET A 1 48.17 54.89 9.37
N LYS A 2 48.02 54.78 10.71
CA LYS A 2 48.32 53.52 11.46
C LYS A 2 47.12 52.93 12.21
N LYS A 3 45.97 53.63 12.23
CA LYS A 3 44.77 53.22 12.97
C LYS A 3 43.70 52.52 12.13
N ILE A 4 43.86 52.46 10.80
CA ILE A 4 42.90 51.79 9.88
C ILE A 4 43.25 50.30 9.68
N TYR A 5 44.53 49.92 9.79
CA TYR A 5 44.96 48.53 9.62
C TYR A 5 44.63 47.62 10.83
N LEU A 6 44.37 48.20 12.00
CA LEU A 6 44.04 47.43 13.21
C LEU A 6 42.58 46.93 13.20
N SER A 7 41.67 47.66 12.54
CA SER A 7 40.25 47.29 12.50
C SER A 7 39.93 46.22 11.43
N ILE A 8 40.75 46.10 10.38
CA ILE A 8 40.56 45.08 9.34
C ILE A 8 41.08 43.70 9.78
N SER A 9 42.06 43.66 10.70
CA SER A 9 42.61 42.39 11.19
C SER A 9 41.69 41.63 12.14
N ILE A 10 40.70 42.29 12.77
CA ILE A 10 39.74 41.65 13.69
C ILE A 10 38.59 40.98 12.92
N ILE A 11 38.22 41.49 11.74
CA ILE A 11 37.10 40.95 10.95
C ILE A 11 37.48 39.64 10.25
N VAL A 12 38.76 39.44 9.91
CA VAL A 12 39.23 38.20 9.29
C VAL A 12 39.41 37.07 10.32
N LEU A 13 39.64 37.39 11.60
CA LEU A 13 39.80 36.38 12.65
C LEU A 13 38.46 35.77 13.12
N LEU A 14 37.32 36.40 12.82
CA LEU A 14 35.98 35.89 13.16
C LEU A 14 35.37 34.95 12.10
N LEU A 15 36.05 34.74 10.97
CA LEU A 15 35.60 33.81 9.92
C LEU A 15 36.25 32.41 10.01
N ILE A 16 37.10 32.17 11.02
CA ILE A 16 37.80 30.88 11.23
C ILE A 16 37.27 30.11 12.47
N ILE A 17 36.14 30.56 13.03
CA ILE A 17 35.23 29.66 13.74
C ILE A 17 34.39 29.01 12.62
N GLY A 18 34.99 28.17 11.77
CA GLY A 18 35.26 26.82 12.21
C GLY A 18 33.92 26.14 12.41
N CYS A 19 33.23 25.85 11.29
CA CYS A 19 32.21 24.82 11.24
C CYS A 19 32.88 23.52 11.72
N SER A 20 32.87 23.29 13.03
CA SER A 20 33.01 21.96 13.59
C SER A 20 31.82 21.21 12.99
N ASN A 21 32.06 20.49 11.90
CA ASN A 21 31.14 19.45 11.48
C ASN A 21 30.93 18.60 12.73
N PRO A 22 29.70 18.50 13.27
CA PRO A 22 29.47 17.54 14.32
C PRO A 22 29.96 16.22 13.76
N THR A 23 30.97 15.66 14.41
CA THR A 23 31.32 14.27 14.19
C THR A 23 30.06 13.53 14.58
N ILE A 24 29.28 13.12 13.58
CA ILE A 24 28.13 12.25 13.77
C ILE A 24 28.74 10.94 14.24
N THR A 25 28.92 10.82 15.55
CA THR A 25 29.12 9.55 16.23
C THR A 25 27.92 8.69 15.87
N SER A 26 28.12 7.81 14.90
CA SER A 26 27.18 6.82 14.37
C SER A 26 26.91 5.71 15.40
N ASP A 27 26.71 6.07 16.67
CA ASP A 27 26.38 5.12 17.74
C ASP A 27 24.92 5.24 18.19
N ASN A 28 24.19 6.24 17.72
CA ASN A 28 22.74 6.26 17.87
C ASN A 28 22.12 5.53 16.67
N LYS A 29 22.14 4.19 16.70
CA LYS A 29 21.17 3.39 15.94
C LYS A 29 19.80 3.80 16.46
N GLN A 30 19.19 4.77 15.79
CA GLN A 30 17.84 5.21 16.08
C GLN A 30 16.91 4.04 15.77
N THR A 31 16.66 3.21 16.77
CA THR A 31 15.71 2.10 16.69
C THR A 31 14.32 2.72 16.65
N VAL A 32 13.73 2.76 15.46
CA VAL A 32 12.34 3.16 15.28
C VAL A 32 11.48 2.21 16.13
N PRO A 33 10.65 2.73 17.06
CA PRO A 33 9.79 1.87 17.85
C PRO A 33 8.78 1.19 16.91
N VAL A 34 8.73 -0.14 17.00
CA VAL A 34 7.84 -0.97 16.19
C VAL A 34 6.47 -1.00 16.86
N VAL A 35 5.41 -0.77 16.09
CA VAL A 35 4.03 -0.94 16.57
C VAL A 35 3.74 -2.45 16.63
N GLU A 36 3.53 -3.00 17.84
CA GLU A 36 2.98 -4.36 17.99
C GLU A 36 1.49 -4.33 17.64
N GLU A 37 1.14 -4.91 16.50
CA GLU A 37 -0.22 -4.91 15.98
C GLU A 37 -0.70 -6.34 15.72
N LYS A 38 -2.00 -6.57 15.91
CA LYS A 38 -2.61 -7.87 15.67
C LYS A 38 -2.84 -8.01 14.16
N SER A 39 -1.90 -8.62 13.46
CA SER A 39 -2.08 -8.96 12.05
C SER A 39 -3.24 -9.93 11.88
N ILE A 40 -3.99 -9.74 10.79
CA ILE A 40 -4.99 -10.72 10.37
C ILE A 40 -4.28 -11.89 9.68
N ASP A 41 -4.70 -13.12 10.00
CA ASP A 41 -4.23 -14.35 9.34
C ASP A 41 -4.49 -14.28 7.83
N TYR A 42 -3.52 -14.73 7.01
CA TYR A 42 -3.61 -14.90 5.56
C TYR A 42 -4.97 -15.46 5.12
N LYS A 43 -5.50 -16.47 5.82
CA LYS A 43 -6.78 -17.10 5.46
C LYS A 43 -7.97 -16.16 5.58
N LEU A 44 -7.96 -15.25 6.56
CA LEU A 44 -9.02 -14.27 6.70
C LEU A 44 -8.90 -13.19 5.62
N ALA A 45 -7.68 -12.79 5.25
CA ALA A 45 -7.46 -11.88 4.12
C ALA A 45 -7.92 -12.49 2.79
N GLU A 46 -7.66 -13.78 2.57
CA GLU A 46 -8.13 -14.53 1.40
C GLU A 46 -9.66 -14.58 1.36
N LEU A 47 -10.32 -14.89 2.49
CA LEU A 47 -11.78 -14.89 2.59
C LEU A 47 -12.39 -13.50 2.30
N ILE A 48 -11.75 -12.42 2.76
CA ILE A 48 -12.16 -11.04 2.45
C ILE A 48 -12.10 -10.80 0.94
N ALA A 49 -11.00 -11.20 0.29
CA ALA A 49 -10.84 -11.09 -1.15
C ALA A 49 -11.87 -11.93 -1.92
N GLU A 50 -12.13 -13.18 -1.51
CA GLU A 50 -13.16 -14.04 -2.12
C GLU A 50 -14.56 -13.42 -2.03
N ASN A 51 -14.91 -12.88 -0.86
CA ASN A 51 -16.19 -12.18 -0.68
C ASN A 51 -16.28 -10.96 -1.60
N ARG A 52 -15.19 -10.19 -1.74
CA ARG A 52 -15.16 -9.05 -2.66
C ARG A 52 -15.33 -9.46 -4.12
N ILE A 53 -14.70 -10.55 -4.55
CA ILE A 53 -14.92 -11.11 -5.91
C ILE A 53 -16.40 -11.42 -6.10
N ASN A 54 -17.02 -12.13 -5.15
CA ASN A 54 -18.44 -12.48 -5.22
C ASN A 54 -19.33 -11.24 -5.34
N GLU A 55 -19.12 -10.23 -4.48
CA GLU A 55 -19.86 -8.97 -4.54
C GLU A 55 -19.80 -8.31 -5.93
N MET A 56 -18.60 -8.21 -6.51
CA MET A 56 -18.39 -7.59 -7.82
C MET A 56 -19.02 -8.41 -8.95
N VAL A 57 -18.93 -9.75 -8.89
CA VAL A 57 -19.58 -10.64 -9.85
C VAL A 57 -21.11 -10.47 -9.80
N TYR A 58 -21.70 -10.35 -8.61
CA TYR A 58 -23.14 -10.14 -8.45
C TYR A 58 -23.59 -8.74 -8.85
N SER A 59 -22.78 -7.70 -8.64
CA SER A 59 -23.09 -6.32 -9.05
C SER A 59 -23.02 -6.13 -10.57
N LYS A 60 -22.36 -7.04 -11.30
CA LYS A 60 -22.09 -6.96 -12.75
C LYS A 60 -21.31 -5.71 -13.15
N THR A 61 -20.50 -5.18 -12.25
CA THR A 61 -19.66 -4.00 -12.51
C THR A 61 -18.24 -4.36 -12.92
N THR A 62 -17.97 -5.64 -13.18
CA THR A 62 -16.62 -6.17 -13.39
C THR A 62 -16.52 -7.13 -14.58
N THR A 63 -15.30 -7.35 -15.06
CA THR A 63 -14.96 -8.43 -16.01
C THR A 63 -14.91 -9.81 -15.36
N TRP A 64 -14.86 -9.88 -14.02
CA TRP A 64 -14.88 -11.14 -13.28
C TRP A 64 -16.22 -11.86 -13.40
N THR A 65 -16.15 -13.18 -13.33
CA THR A 65 -17.30 -14.08 -13.49
C THR A 65 -17.38 -15.04 -12.30
N LYS A 66 -18.37 -15.93 -12.30
CA LYS A 66 -18.49 -16.98 -11.27
C LYS A 66 -17.33 -17.99 -11.30
N GLN A 67 -16.53 -17.98 -12.36
CA GLN A 67 -15.34 -18.80 -12.52
C GLN A 67 -14.09 -18.10 -11.97
N SER A 68 -14.19 -16.83 -11.57
CA SER A 68 -13.09 -16.08 -10.98
C SER A 68 -12.72 -16.65 -9.61
N LYS A 69 -11.44 -16.95 -9.42
CA LYS A 69 -10.89 -17.55 -8.20
C LYS A 69 -9.54 -16.95 -7.85
N ILE A 70 -9.24 -16.93 -6.56
CA ILE A 70 -7.88 -16.65 -6.07
C ILE A 70 -7.03 -17.89 -6.34
N VAL A 71 -5.83 -17.68 -6.87
CA VAL A 71 -4.88 -18.78 -7.17
C VAL A 71 -3.57 -18.65 -6.42
N LYS A 72 -3.26 -17.45 -5.90
CA LYS A 72 -2.00 -17.14 -5.22
C LYS A 72 -2.13 -15.84 -4.44
N GLY A 73 -1.50 -15.78 -3.27
CA GLY A 73 -1.33 -14.55 -2.50
C GLY A 73 0.14 -14.19 -2.35
N TYR A 74 0.44 -12.89 -2.35
CA TYR A 74 1.77 -12.33 -2.14
C TYR A 74 1.76 -11.38 -0.94
N PRO A 75 2.64 -11.56 0.06
CA PRO A 75 2.75 -10.61 1.16
C PRO A 75 3.38 -9.29 0.67
N VAL A 76 2.77 -8.18 1.06
CA VAL A 76 3.27 -6.83 0.78
C VAL A 76 3.50 -6.12 2.10
N TYR A 77 4.67 -5.51 2.26
CA TYR A 77 5.13 -4.93 3.50
C TYR A 77 5.04 -3.40 3.46
N THR A 78 4.98 -2.79 4.63
CA THR A 78 4.99 -1.35 4.78
C THR A 78 6.01 -0.97 5.85
N PRO A 79 6.89 0.01 5.60
CA PRO A 79 7.88 0.42 6.59
C PRO A 79 7.20 0.88 7.88
N GLY A 80 7.72 0.43 9.03
CA GLY A 80 7.15 0.71 10.36
C GLY A 80 6.16 -0.35 10.86
N ILE A 81 5.68 -1.25 9.99
CA ILE A 81 4.85 -2.41 10.35
C ILE A 81 5.73 -3.66 10.31
N LYS A 82 5.67 -4.48 11.36
CA LYS A 82 6.56 -5.64 11.55
C LYS A 82 6.25 -6.79 10.59
N GLU A 83 4.97 -7.02 10.33
CA GLU A 83 4.47 -8.14 9.53
C GLU A 83 3.99 -7.66 8.17
N ALA A 84 3.48 -8.58 7.34
CA ALA A 84 2.83 -8.18 6.09
C ALA A 84 1.72 -7.18 6.42
N ALA A 85 1.74 -6.01 5.75
CA ALA A 85 0.71 -5.00 5.92
C ALA A 85 -0.50 -5.30 5.00
N TYR A 86 -0.23 -5.98 3.88
CA TYR A 86 -1.24 -6.40 2.92
C TYR A 86 -0.94 -7.80 2.37
N TYR A 87 -1.98 -8.41 1.79
CA TYR A 87 -1.84 -9.52 0.87
C TYR A 87 -2.41 -9.14 -0.49
N GLU A 88 -1.59 -9.32 -1.54
CA GLU A 88 -1.98 -9.16 -2.93
C GLU A 88 -2.42 -10.52 -3.47
N PHE A 89 -3.72 -10.68 -3.72
CA PHE A 89 -4.31 -11.92 -4.21
C PHE A 89 -4.49 -11.86 -5.72
N LYS A 90 -3.83 -12.78 -6.43
CA LYS A 90 -3.99 -13.00 -7.86
C LYS A 90 -5.34 -13.62 -8.14
N VAL A 91 -6.10 -12.97 -9.02
CA VAL A 91 -7.40 -13.47 -9.50
C VAL A 91 -7.21 -14.03 -10.90
N MET A 92 -7.72 -15.25 -11.12
CA MET A 92 -7.82 -15.86 -12.45
C MET A 92 -9.27 -16.14 -12.79
N THR A 93 -9.63 -15.97 -14.06
CA THR A 93 -10.94 -16.29 -14.62
C THR A 93 -10.74 -17.21 -15.81
N ASP A 94 -11.42 -18.36 -15.83
CA ASP A 94 -11.27 -19.37 -16.89
C ASP A 94 -9.80 -19.73 -17.17
N ASP A 95 -9.03 -19.89 -16.08
CA ASP A 95 -7.59 -20.19 -16.07
C ASP A 95 -6.73 -19.16 -16.85
N LYS A 96 -7.18 -17.90 -16.93
CA LYS A 96 -6.40 -16.76 -17.41
C LYS A 96 -6.26 -15.68 -16.33
N ASP A 97 -5.17 -14.92 -16.40
CA ASP A 97 -4.94 -13.78 -15.52
C ASP A 97 -6.05 -12.74 -15.66
N ALA A 98 -6.70 -12.40 -14.55
CA ALA A 98 -7.85 -11.52 -14.51
C ALA A 98 -7.63 -10.32 -13.58
N GLY A 99 -6.41 -10.07 -13.12
CA GLY A 99 -6.08 -8.99 -12.20
C GLY A 99 -5.86 -9.47 -10.78
N TYR A 100 -6.13 -8.61 -9.81
CA TYR A 100 -5.80 -8.86 -8.41
C TYR A 100 -6.62 -8.00 -7.44
N ILE A 101 -6.63 -8.43 -6.17
CA ILE A 101 -7.16 -7.66 -5.03
C ILE A 101 -6.06 -7.51 -4.01
N LEU A 102 -5.82 -6.30 -3.54
CA LEU A 102 -4.98 -6.06 -2.38
C LEU A 102 -5.86 -5.92 -1.15
N VAL A 103 -5.56 -6.67 -0.09
CA VAL A 103 -6.28 -6.64 1.19
C VAL A 103 -5.33 -6.19 2.28
N SER A 104 -5.66 -5.10 2.97
CA SER A 104 -4.96 -4.69 4.20
C SER A 104 -5.29 -5.66 5.32
N VAL A 105 -4.25 -6.06 6.07
CA VAL A 105 -4.37 -6.90 7.28
C VAL A 105 -4.03 -6.13 8.55
N THR A 106 -3.95 -4.80 8.45
CA THR A 106 -3.66 -3.89 9.56
C THR A 106 -4.79 -2.89 9.72
N GLN A 107 -4.88 -2.25 10.90
CA GLN A 107 -5.89 -1.22 11.14
C GLN A 107 -5.44 0.17 10.65
N ASN A 108 -4.20 0.27 10.17
CA ASN A 108 -3.58 1.51 9.71
C ASN A 108 -4.03 1.93 8.30
N ASP A 109 -4.82 1.09 7.61
CA ASP A 109 -5.32 1.34 6.26
C ASP A 109 -6.75 0.77 6.08
N VAL A 110 -7.42 1.15 4.99
CA VAL A 110 -8.68 0.61 4.50
C VAL A 110 -8.51 -0.88 4.18
N GLU A 111 -9.49 -1.72 4.53
CA GLU A 111 -9.38 -3.18 4.37
C GLU A 111 -9.15 -3.62 2.91
N ILE A 112 -9.84 -3.00 1.95
CA ILE A 112 -9.64 -3.26 0.52
C ILE A 112 -9.29 -1.94 -0.14
N PRO A 113 -8.01 -1.56 -0.14
CA PRO A 113 -7.60 -0.34 -0.80
C PRO A 113 -7.71 -0.56 -2.30
N GLU A 114 -7.08 -1.58 -2.89
CA GLU A 114 -6.82 -1.65 -4.32
C GLU A 114 -7.38 -2.89 -5.03
N ILE A 115 -7.92 -2.68 -6.23
CA ILE A 115 -8.48 -3.71 -7.11
C ILE A 115 -8.04 -3.42 -8.54
N SER A 116 -7.49 -4.42 -9.22
CA SER A 116 -7.30 -4.42 -10.69
C SER A 116 -8.12 -5.55 -11.30
N GLU A 117 -8.90 -5.24 -12.33
CA GLU A 117 -9.78 -6.20 -13.01
C GLU A 117 -9.17 -6.77 -14.30
N ASN A 118 -7.86 -6.62 -14.47
CA ASN A 118 -7.12 -7.17 -15.59
C ASN A 118 -5.63 -7.39 -15.26
N GLY A 119 -5.01 -8.24 -16.07
CA GLY A 119 -3.56 -8.44 -16.06
C GLY A 119 -3.05 -9.28 -14.88
N ILE A 120 -1.76 -9.17 -14.64
CA ILE A 120 -1.03 -9.85 -13.56
C ILE A 120 -0.89 -8.94 -12.33
N THR A 121 -0.55 -9.54 -11.20
CA THR A 121 -0.24 -8.82 -9.96
C THR A 121 0.95 -7.88 -10.12
N LEU A 122 1.04 -6.82 -9.30
CA LEU A 122 2.21 -5.95 -9.23
C LEU A 122 3.46 -6.76 -8.82
N THR A 123 3.30 -7.72 -7.90
CA THR A 123 4.40 -8.62 -7.54
C THR A 123 4.90 -9.41 -8.75
N GLU A 124 4.01 -9.98 -9.57
CA GLU A 124 4.42 -10.66 -10.81
C GLU A 124 5.07 -9.71 -11.82
N GLN A 125 4.60 -8.46 -11.92
CA GLN A 125 5.26 -7.45 -12.77
C GLN A 125 6.69 -7.21 -12.30
N TYR A 126 6.93 -7.11 -10.99
CA TYR A 126 8.28 -6.99 -10.45
C TYR A 126 9.14 -8.22 -10.74
N GLN A 127 8.59 -9.42 -10.57
CA GLN A 127 9.29 -10.67 -10.89
C GLN A 127 9.70 -10.70 -12.36
N GLN A 128 8.80 -10.32 -13.28
CA GLN A 128 9.09 -10.25 -14.72
C GLN A 128 10.16 -9.22 -15.06
N LYS A 129 10.13 -8.03 -14.42
CA LYS A 129 11.07 -6.94 -14.72
C LYS A 129 12.46 -7.17 -14.12
N THR A 130 12.53 -7.80 -12.96
CA THR A 130 13.80 -8.07 -12.25
C THR A 130 14.43 -9.40 -12.64
N GLY A 131 13.63 -10.34 -13.15
CA GLY A 131 14.04 -11.74 -13.37
C GLY A 131 14.19 -12.54 -12.08
N LEU A 132 13.72 -12.01 -10.94
CA LEU A 132 13.80 -12.66 -9.64
C LEU A 132 12.47 -13.33 -9.29
N SER A 133 12.50 -14.58 -8.85
CA SER A 133 11.32 -15.30 -8.36
C SER A 133 10.99 -14.96 -6.90
N GLU A 134 11.99 -14.67 -6.08
CA GLU A 134 11.86 -14.41 -4.65
C GLU A 134 12.13 -12.94 -4.36
N ILE A 135 11.06 -12.18 -4.21
CA ILE A 135 11.10 -10.76 -3.94
C ILE A 135 10.28 -10.41 -2.72
N GLU A 136 10.64 -9.31 -2.09
CA GLU A 136 9.87 -8.61 -1.08
C GLU A 136 9.37 -7.30 -1.68
N VAL A 137 8.06 -7.06 -1.64
CA VAL A 137 7.46 -5.81 -2.10
C VAL A 137 7.18 -4.92 -0.89
N VAL A 138 7.74 -3.72 -0.91
CA VAL A 138 7.56 -2.68 0.11
C VAL A 138 6.69 -1.57 -0.48
N ARG A 139 5.49 -1.40 0.05
CA ARG A 139 4.52 -0.38 -0.35
C ARG A 139 4.57 0.80 0.61
N TYR A 140 4.69 2.00 0.05
CA TYR A 140 4.57 3.26 0.79
C TYR A 140 3.17 3.82 0.63
N ASN A 141 2.59 3.69 -0.55
CA ASN A 141 1.28 4.25 -0.80
C ASN A 141 0.68 3.54 -2.02
N TRP A 142 -0.51 3.96 -2.46
CA TRP A 142 -1.18 3.36 -3.62
C TRP A 142 -0.29 3.30 -4.86
N PHE A 143 0.47 4.34 -5.10
CA PHE A 143 1.20 4.50 -6.34
C PHE A 143 2.67 4.14 -6.23
N GLU A 144 3.22 4.17 -5.03
CA GLU A 144 4.65 4.02 -4.81
C GLU A 144 4.97 2.76 -4.02
N SER A 145 5.82 1.94 -4.63
CA SER A 145 6.38 0.75 -4.01
C SER A 145 7.78 0.47 -4.56
N TYR A 146 8.55 -0.31 -3.81
CA TYR A 146 9.73 -0.98 -4.32
C TYR A 146 9.58 -2.49 -4.20
N ALA A 147 10.33 -3.20 -5.03
CA ALA A 147 10.62 -4.60 -4.82
C ALA A 147 12.12 -4.83 -4.70
N GLN A 148 12.51 -5.75 -3.83
CA GLN A 148 13.89 -6.17 -3.64
C GLN A 148 13.98 -7.69 -3.56
N LYS A 149 15.15 -8.26 -3.85
CA LYS A 149 15.37 -9.70 -3.63
C LYS A 149 15.09 -10.06 -2.17
N LYS A 150 14.28 -11.09 -1.91
CA LYS A 150 14.06 -11.59 -0.56
C LYS A 150 15.38 -12.18 -0.04
N ILE A 151 15.74 -11.82 1.19
CA ILE A 151 16.95 -12.33 1.84
C ILE A 151 16.51 -13.21 2.99
N GLU A 152 16.93 -14.47 2.96
CA GLU A 152 16.65 -15.41 4.04
C GLU A 152 17.67 -15.25 5.18
N GLY A 153 17.16 -14.97 6.40
CA GLY A 153 17.95 -14.82 7.64
C GLY A 153 18.29 -13.38 8.02
N ASP A 154 18.66 -13.14 9.29
CA ASP A 154 18.99 -11.84 9.92
C ASP A 154 20.17 -11.07 9.27
N LYS A 155 20.72 -11.57 8.17
CA LYS A 155 21.76 -10.87 7.45
C LYS A 155 21.06 -9.90 6.51
N PHE A 156 21.08 -8.62 6.87
CA PHE A 156 20.96 -7.51 5.92
C PHE A 156 22.04 -7.67 4.84
N THR A 157 21.85 -8.59 3.90
CA THR A 157 22.62 -8.57 2.67
C THR A 157 22.06 -7.42 1.85
N ASN A 158 22.96 -6.67 1.26
CA ASN A 158 22.58 -5.54 0.44
C ASN A 158 21.74 -6.07 -0.74
N PRO A 159 20.49 -5.62 -0.98
CA PRO A 159 19.71 -6.11 -2.10
C PRO A 159 20.39 -5.63 -3.38
N ASN A 160 21.02 -6.56 -4.09
CA ASN A 160 21.70 -6.28 -5.36
C ASN A 160 20.74 -5.86 -6.48
N VAL A 161 19.42 -5.94 -6.26
CA VAL A 161 18.39 -5.53 -7.21
C VAL A 161 17.27 -4.79 -6.45
N ILE A 162 16.97 -3.57 -6.89
CA ILE A 162 15.84 -2.77 -6.42
C ILE A 162 15.04 -2.33 -7.65
N ALA A 163 13.73 -2.57 -7.64
CA ALA A 163 12.82 -2.09 -8.66
C ALA A 163 11.82 -1.10 -8.06
N GLU A 164 11.55 0.01 -8.74
CA GLU A 164 10.65 1.09 -8.30
C GLU A 164 9.40 1.10 -9.16
N SER A 165 8.23 1.18 -8.51
CA SER A 165 6.96 1.46 -9.17
C SER A 165 6.44 2.84 -8.74
N ARG A 166 5.83 3.52 -9.70
CA ARG A 166 5.08 4.79 -9.53
C ARG A 166 3.70 4.64 -10.18
N ASN A 167 2.93 5.73 -10.24
CA ASN A 167 1.55 5.77 -10.79
C ASN A 167 1.38 5.13 -12.18
N TYR A 168 2.45 5.01 -12.97
CA TYR A 168 2.41 4.49 -14.35
C TYR A 168 3.14 3.15 -14.51
N GLY A 169 3.38 2.43 -13.41
CA GLY A 169 4.03 1.12 -13.37
C GLY A 169 5.49 1.17 -12.94
N ILE A 170 6.23 0.10 -13.26
CA ILE A 170 7.65 -0.06 -12.87
C ILE A 170 8.51 0.88 -13.73
N VAL A 171 9.08 1.89 -13.08
CA VAL A 171 9.85 2.96 -13.73
C VAL A 171 11.36 2.74 -13.69
N LYS A 172 11.84 1.88 -12.79
CA LYS A 172 13.28 1.70 -12.55
C LYS A 172 13.56 0.27 -12.12
N VAL A 173 14.66 -0.29 -12.63
CA VAL A 173 15.27 -1.53 -12.13
C VAL A 173 16.77 -1.25 -12.01
N GLU A 174 17.29 -1.19 -10.80
CA GLU A 174 18.71 -0.99 -10.53
C GLU A 174 19.34 -2.32 -10.12
N GLN A 175 20.38 -2.72 -10.83
CA GLN A 175 21.26 -3.81 -10.42
C GLN A 175 22.53 -3.17 -9.85
N GLN A 176 22.73 -3.24 -8.54
CA GLN A 176 23.89 -2.63 -7.90
C GLN A 176 25.00 -3.66 -7.68
N GLU A 177 26.23 -3.30 -8.04
CA GLU A 177 27.44 -4.01 -7.62
C GLU A 177 27.69 -3.75 -6.12
N GLN A 178 26.92 -4.47 -5.29
CA GLN A 178 27.15 -4.84 -3.89
C GLN A 178 27.51 -3.79 -2.81
N LYS A 179 27.80 -2.51 -3.09
CA LYS A 179 28.43 -1.63 -2.08
C LYS A 179 27.65 -0.42 -1.59
N GLU A 180 26.70 0.12 -2.33
CA GLU A 180 25.90 1.24 -1.81
C GLU A 180 24.47 1.09 -2.25
N ILE A 181 23.60 0.61 -1.35
CA ILE A 181 22.15 0.76 -1.49
C ILE A 181 21.90 2.20 -1.86
N SER A 182 20.95 2.45 -2.75
CA SER A 182 20.45 3.80 -2.95
C SER A 182 20.15 4.40 -1.58
N LYS A 183 21.01 5.31 -1.10
CA LYS A 183 20.82 6.03 0.17
C LYS A 183 19.39 6.57 0.29
N GLN A 184 18.81 6.93 -0.86
CA GLN A 184 17.43 7.35 -1.03
C GLN A 184 16.40 6.28 -0.62
N TYR A 185 16.62 4.99 -0.92
CA TYR A 185 15.73 3.89 -0.48
C TYR A 185 15.67 3.81 1.04
N TYR A 186 16.83 3.84 1.72
CA TYR A 186 16.88 3.78 3.17
C TYR A 186 16.29 5.02 3.83
N GLU A 187 16.65 6.21 3.34
CA GLU A 187 16.10 7.46 3.84
C GLU A 187 14.57 7.51 3.66
N LYS A 188 14.06 7.02 2.52
CA LYS A 188 12.63 6.90 2.27
C LYS A 188 11.95 5.89 3.19
N ASN A 189 12.52 4.69 3.36
CA ASN A 189 12.00 3.69 4.31
C ASN A 189 11.95 4.22 5.73
N LEU A 190 13.02 4.88 6.19
CA LEU A 190 13.10 5.43 7.53
C LEU A 190 12.09 6.56 7.73
N SER A 191 12.04 7.52 6.79
CA SER A 191 11.07 8.63 6.85
C SER A 191 9.66 8.09 6.91
N TYR A 192 9.31 7.14 6.02
CA TYR A 192 7.99 6.58 5.97
C TYR A 192 7.63 5.76 7.22
N ALA A 193 8.58 4.97 7.73
CA ALA A 193 8.38 4.22 8.97
C ALA A 193 8.10 5.15 10.15
N LEU A 194 8.83 6.27 10.25
CA LEU A 194 8.59 7.29 11.27
C LEU A 194 7.19 7.91 11.11
N ASP A 195 6.77 8.19 9.88
CA ASP A 195 5.44 8.74 9.62
C ASP A 195 4.32 7.78 10.04
N VAL A 196 4.42 6.48 9.71
CA VAL A 196 3.45 5.46 10.13
C VAL A 196 3.40 5.34 11.64
N VAL A 197 4.55 5.29 12.31
CA VAL A 197 4.65 5.16 13.77
C VAL A 197 4.05 6.37 14.48
N ASN A 198 4.31 7.58 13.97
CA ASN A 198 3.85 8.82 14.59
C ASN A 198 2.35 9.04 14.39
N ASN A 199 1.81 8.71 13.22
CA ASN A 199 0.40 8.96 12.89
C ASN A 199 -0.51 7.76 13.20
N LYS A 200 0.06 6.56 13.34
CA LYS A 200 -0.68 5.29 13.47
C LYS A 200 -1.66 5.05 12.32
N CYS A 201 -1.30 5.51 11.14
CA CYS A 201 -1.99 5.27 9.88
C CYS A 201 -0.99 5.36 8.74
N VAL A 202 -1.29 4.73 7.61
CA VAL A 202 -0.51 4.94 6.38
C VAL A 202 -0.71 6.37 5.89
N SER A 203 0.34 6.99 5.35
CA SER A 203 0.41 8.44 5.11
C SER A 203 -0.64 9.01 4.14
N MET A 204 -1.44 8.16 3.50
CA MET A 204 -2.50 8.57 2.57
C MET A 204 -3.82 8.92 3.24
N TYR A 205 -4.06 8.45 4.46
CA TYR A 205 -5.35 8.62 5.13
C TYR A 205 -5.18 9.33 6.45
N GLU A 206 -6.03 10.32 6.70
CA GLU A 206 -6.18 10.86 8.04
C GLU A 206 -6.84 9.81 8.95
N LYS A 207 -6.44 9.81 10.22
CA LYS A 207 -6.96 8.84 11.20
C LYS A 207 -8.48 8.94 11.34
N GLU A 208 -9.02 10.14 11.25
CA GLU A 208 -10.44 10.45 11.28
C GLU A 208 -11.19 9.75 10.13
N ASP A 209 -10.61 9.71 8.93
CA ASP A 209 -11.21 9.07 7.76
C ASP A 209 -11.24 7.54 7.90
N LEU A 210 -10.18 6.94 8.41
CA LEU A 210 -10.15 5.50 8.71
C LEU A 210 -11.21 5.13 9.76
N ASN A 211 -11.29 5.91 10.85
CA ASN A 211 -12.29 5.69 11.90
C ASN A 211 -13.72 5.79 11.34
N LYS A 212 -13.96 6.77 10.46
CA LYS A 212 -15.24 6.95 9.78
C LYS A 212 -15.57 5.75 8.88
N TYR A 213 -14.61 5.29 8.07
CA TYR A 213 -14.77 4.11 7.22
C TYR A 213 -15.17 2.87 8.03
N TYR A 214 -14.43 2.56 9.10
CA TYR A 214 -14.69 1.37 9.91
C TYR A 214 -16.01 1.46 10.69
N SER A 215 -16.38 2.65 11.18
CA SER A 215 -17.67 2.87 11.84
C SER A 215 -18.84 2.62 10.87
N GLN A 216 -18.74 3.10 9.63
CA GLN A 216 -19.76 2.86 8.60
C GLN A 216 -19.84 1.39 8.23
N LYS A 217 -18.70 0.72 8.08
CA LYS A 217 -18.63 -0.71 7.79
C LYS A 217 -19.27 -1.57 8.88
N GLU A 218 -19.03 -1.24 10.14
CA GLU A 218 -19.64 -1.94 11.29
C GLU A 218 -21.17 -1.76 11.30
N GLN A 219 -21.66 -0.55 11.01
CA GLN A 219 -23.09 -0.29 10.88
C GLN A 219 -23.72 -1.09 9.74
N GLN A 220 -23.08 -1.13 8.56
CA GLN A 220 -23.55 -1.91 7.42
C GLN A 220 -23.56 -3.41 7.74
N THR A 221 -22.50 -3.92 8.38
CA THR A 221 -22.40 -5.33 8.78
C THR A 221 -23.49 -5.69 9.80
N SER A 222 -23.74 -4.82 10.77
CA SER A 222 -24.77 -5.01 11.79
C SER A 222 -26.18 -4.97 11.19
N TYR A 223 -26.42 -4.06 10.25
CA TYR A 223 -27.69 -3.97 9.52
C TYR A 223 -27.95 -5.24 8.69
N LEU A 224 -26.96 -5.69 7.92
CA LEU A 224 -27.07 -6.92 7.12
C LEU A 224 -27.33 -8.15 8.00
N LYS A 225 -26.61 -8.29 9.13
CA LYS A 225 -26.87 -9.34 10.11
C LYS A 225 -28.31 -9.29 10.65
N SER A 226 -28.85 -8.11 10.89
CA SER A 226 -30.22 -7.93 11.41
C SER A 226 -31.30 -8.37 10.42
N ILE A 227 -31.10 -8.12 9.11
CA ILE A 227 -32.02 -8.59 8.06
C ILE A 227 -32.03 -10.12 8.03
N VAL A 228 -30.86 -10.75 7.99
CA VAL A 228 -30.72 -12.21 7.95
C VAL A 228 -31.34 -12.87 9.18
N SER A 229 -31.17 -12.30 10.38
CA SER A 229 -31.78 -12.85 11.59
C SER A 229 -33.32 -12.71 11.63
N ASN A 230 -33.87 -11.68 10.98
CA ASN A 230 -35.31 -11.42 10.95
C ASN A 230 -36.05 -12.25 9.88
N GLU A 231 -35.39 -12.62 8.77
CA GLU A 231 -35.96 -13.53 7.77
C GLU A 231 -36.13 -14.97 8.30
N ILE A 232 -35.31 -15.38 9.27
CA ILE A 232 -35.39 -16.72 9.90
C ILE A 232 -36.59 -16.83 10.86
N THR A 233 -37.14 -15.71 11.34
CA THR A 233 -38.16 -15.70 12.40
C THR A 233 -39.60 -15.42 11.95
N ARG A 234 -39.85 -15.08 10.67
CA ARG A 234 -41.23 -14.86 10.18
C ARG A 234 -41.47 -15.46 8.81
N GLY A 235 -42.36 -16.47 8.76
CA GLY A 235 -42.84 -17.14 7.56
C GLY A 235 -43.78 -16.30 6.69
N ASN A 236 -43.37 -15.10 6.29
CA ASN A 236 -43.90 -14.41 5.13
C ASN A 236 -42.94 -13.27 4.72
N PRO A 237 -42.29 -13.34 3.54
CA PRO A 237 -41.34 -12.33 3.13
C PRO A 237 -42.08 -11.02 2.84
N THR A 238 -41.75 -9.99 3.60
CA THR A 238 -42.06 -8.62 3.19
C THR A 238 -41.13 -8.31 2.02
N PRO A 239 -41.63 -7.86 0.85
CA PRO A 239 -40.75 -7.58 -0.28
C PRO A 239 -39.71 -6.54 0.14
N PRO A 240 -38.43 -6.73 -0.23
CA PRO A 240 -37.39 -5.79 0.14
C PRO A 240 -37.76 -4.39 -0.39
N PRO A 241 -37.49 -3.31 0.38
CA PRO A 241 -37.52 -1.97 -0.18
C PRO A 241 -36.58 -1.91 -1.39
N ARG A 242 -37.01 -1.23 -2.45
CA ARG A 242 -36.34 -1.24 -3.76
C ARG A 242 -34.86 -0.85 -3.59
N ILE A 243 -34.00 -1.77 -3.98
CA ILE A 243 -32.52 -1.73 -3.95
C ILE A 243 -31.90 -0.47 -4.62
N GLU A 244 -32.67 0.30 -5.39
CA GLU A 244 -32.15 1.47 -6.11
C GLU A 244 -31.82 2.65 -5.18
N GLU A 245 -32.56 2.89 -4.09
CA GLU A 245 -32.31 4.07 -3.23
C GLU A 245 -31.04 3.92 -2.37
N ALA A 246 -30.65 2.70 -2.00
CA ALA A 246 -29.40 2.42 -1.28
C ALA A 246 -28.16 2.46 -2.20
N LYS A 247 -28.32 2.11 -3.49
CA LYS A 247 -27.24 2.19 -4.48
C LYS A 247 -26.85 3.63 -4.81
N ASP A 248 -27.82 4.55 -4.86
CA ASP A 248 -27.55 5.97 -5.11
C ASP A 248 -26.84 6.66 -3.94
N SER A 249 -27.12 6.24 -2.70
CA SER A 249 -26.38 6.65 -1.50
C SER A 249 -24.92 6.15 -1.52
N LEU A 250 -24.69 4.90 -1.94
CA LEU A 250 -23.35 4.31 -2.08
C LEU A 250 -22.53 4.96 -3.20
N ARG A 251 -23.17 5.32 -4.32
CA ARG A 251 -22.50 6.02 -5.43
C ARG A 251 -22.13 7.46 -5.09
N ASN A 252 -22.92 8.14 -4.25
CA ASN A 252 -22.62 9.50 -3.79
C ASN A 252 -21.63 9.56 -2.62
N SER A 253 -21.50 8.49 -1.82
CA SER A 253 -20.52 8.41 -0.73
C SER A 253 -19.16 7.83 -1.17
N SER A 254 -19.15 6.90 -2.14
CA SER A 254 -17.91 6.49 -2.85
C SER A 254 -17.50 7.47 -3.95
N GLY A 255 -18.44 8.31 -4.42
CA GLY A 255 -18.19 9.38 -5.39
C GLY A 255 -17.33 10.54 -4.88
N TYR A 256 -17.04 10.61 -3.57
CA TYR A 256 -16.04 11.52 -3.01
C TYR A 256 -14.63 10.91 -2.88
N ILE A 257 -14.47 9.61 -3.17
CA ILE A 257 -13.18 9.04 -3.55
C ILE A 257 -13.19 8.94 -5.08
N SER A 258 -13.36 10.10 -5.72
CA SER A 258 -13.42 10.19 -7.18
C SER A 258 -12.06 9.75 -7.77
N THR A 259 -12.06 8.64 -8.51
CA THR A 259 -11.63 8.65 -9.92
C THR A 259 -10.27 9.27 -10.27
N TYR A 260 -9.23 9.15 -9.43
CA TYR A 260 -7.85 9.42 -9.90
C TYR A 260 -7.15 8.17 -10.44
N GLY A 261 -7.61 6.95 -10.10
CA GLY A 261 -7.07 5.69 -10.64
C GLY A 261 -7.76 5.16 -11.91
N GLN A 262 -9.03 5.54 -12.17
CA GLN A 262 -9.78 5.03 -13.33
C GLN A 262 -9.38 5.64 -14.69
N TYR A 263 -8.39 6.55 -14.73
CA TYR A 263 -7.92 7.17 -15.97
C TYR A 263 -6.64 6.56 -16.57
N ILE A 264 -6.04 5.53 -15.96
CA ILE A 264 -4.91 4.81 -16.59
C ILE A 264 -5.43 3.49 -17.20
N LEU A 265 -6.29 3.58 -18.22
CA LEU A 265 -6.46 2.59 -19.30
C LEU A 265 -7.56 3.02 -20.29
N ARG A 266 -7.38 4.18 -20.91
CA ARG A 266 -7.95 4.49 -22.24
C ARG A 266 -6.94 5.30 -23.08
N VAL A 267 -5.75 4.74 -23.30
CA VAL A 267 -4.96 5.03 -24.50
C VAL A 267 -4.54 3.70 -25.11
N GLY A 268 -5.47 3.15 -25.87
CA GLY A 268 -5.29 1.98 -26.71
C GLY A 268 -6.27 2.11 -27.86
N ILE A 269 -6.12 3.17 -28.67
CA ILE A 269 -6.77 3.26 -29.97
C ILE A 269 -5.68 3.17 -31.03
N SER A 270 -5.76 2.06 -31.74
CA SER A 270 -5.22 1.74 -33.05
C SER A 270 -4.79 2.93 -33.89
N LEU A 271 -3.58 2.85 -34.45
CA LEU A 271 -3.37 3.25 -35.84
C LEU A 271 -2.56 2.17 -36.55
N ILE A 272 -3.14 1.74 -37.67
CA ILE A 272 -2.52 1.15 -38.85
C ILE A 272 -1.42 2.11 -39.34
#